data_AF-A0A6M0EZJ0-F1
#
_entry.id   AF-A0A6M0EZJ0-F1
#
_cell.length_a   1.000
_cell.length_b   1.000
_cell.length_c   1.000
_cell.angle_alpha   90.00
_cell.angle_beta   90.00
_cell.angle_gamma   90.00
#
_symmetry.space_group_name_H-M   'P 1'
#
loop_
_entity.id
_entity.type
_entity.pdbx_description
1 polymer ?
#
loop_
_entity_poly.entity_id
_entity_poly.type
_entity_poly.pdbx_seq_one_letter_code
_entity_poly.pdbx_strand_id
1 'polypeptide(L)'
;MQVYAVYYELSGRFLLGRKLTKGYYFYDSSKNKGEIVQKGQTLNGGGKYALPGGEREGTESITTAAKREFNEETAAVINEIRTKEKTFSNGAYSAAYFEIAKETFNKTAVDIIDTNLPQGLKAKDEIVKGDITAYNQIHQKYPKAPKDNELEVAYIWDVTEPEDWTRISEWKKDQDIDWYYYILEYLKFNILK
;
A
#
# COMPACT_ATOMS: atom_id res chain seq x y z
N MET A 1 13.85 -6.70 5.68
CA MET A 1 13.66 -6.96 4.22
C MET A 1 12.34 -6.36 3.82
N GLN A 2 12.26 -5.65 2.69
CA GLN A 2 11.02 -5.02 2.24
C GLN A 2 10.06 -6.04 1.61
N VAL A 3 8.76 -5.84 1.82
CA VAL A 3 7.71 -6.74 1.34
C VAL A 3 6.50 -5.95 0.87
N TYR A 4 6.00 -6.30 -0.31
CA TYR A 4 4.92 -5.57 -0.96
C TYR A 4 3.69 -6.45 -1.21
N ALA A 5 2.51 -5.87 -1.07
CA ALA A 5 1.24 -6.48 -1.40
C ALA A 5 0.81 -6.08 -2.81
N VAL A 6 0.69 -7.07 -3.69
CA VAL A 6 0.07 -6.90 -5.01
C VAL A 6 -1.37 -7.41 -4.90
N TYR A 7 -2.30 -6.49 -4.65
CA TYR A 7 -3.74 -6.75 -4.62
C TYR A 7 -4.29 -6.65 -6.04
N TYR A 8 -4.63 -7.78 -6.67
CA TYR A 8 -5.00 -7.84 -8.08
C TYR A 8 -6.21 -8.74 -8.36
N GLU A 9 -6.84 -8.57 -9.50
CA GLU A 9 -7.85 -9.49 -10.04
C GLU A 9 -7.44 -10.02 -11.42
N LEU A 10 -8.04 -11.14 -11.83
CA LEU A 10 -7.60 -11.98 -12.96
C LEU A 10 -7.47 -11.26 -14.31
N SER A 11 -8.16 -10.14 -14.53
CA SER A 11 -8.01 -9.35 -15.76
C SER A 11 -6.63 -8.70 -15.90
N GLY A 12 -5.90 -8.53 -14.79
CA GLY A 12 -4.67 -7.75 -14.72
C GLY A 12 -4.79 -6.42 -13.99
N ARG A 13 -6.01 -6.04 -13.59
CA ARG A 13 -6.24 -4.87 -12.74
C ARG A 13 -5.65 -5.08 -11.34
N PHE A 14 -5.00 -4.05 -10.82
CA PHE A 14 -4.36 -4.05 -9.50
C PHE A 14 -4.50 -2.69 -8.81
N LEU A 15 -4.41 -2.70 -7.48
CA LEU A 15 -4.41 -1.48 -6.68
C LEU A 15 -2.98 -0.88 -6.63
N LEU A 16 -2.89 0.42 -6.87
CA LEU A 16 -1.64 1.18 -6.81
C LEU A 16 -1.85 2.43 -5.97
N GLY A 17 -0.98 2.70 -5.00
CA GLY A 17 -0.98 3.93 -4.23
C GLY A 17 -0.08 5.02 -4.82
N ARG A 18 -0.23 6.23 -4.32
CA ARG A 18 0.79 7.29 -4.41
C ARG A 18 1.10 7.77 -3.00
N LYS A 19 2.39 7.80 -2.63
CA LYS A 19 2.80 8.18 -1.27
C LYS A 19 2.59 9.68 -1.04
N LEU A 20 2.19 10.02 0.18
CA LEU A 20 2.31 11.39 0.69
C LEU A 20 3.78 11.83 0.66
N THR A 21 4.02 13.13 0.56
CA THR A 21 5.38 13.65 0.76
C THR A 21 5.81 13.61 2.23
N LYS A 22 4.84 13.71 3.14
CA LYS A 22 5.01 13.58 4.58
C LYS A 22 3.88 12.77 5.21
N GLY A 23 4.21 11.84 6.11
CA GLY A 23 3.27 11.15 6.97
C GLY A 23 3.14 11.83 8.32
N TYR A 24 1.95 11.80 8.92
CA TYR A 24 1.62 12.55 10.13
C TYR A 24 1.18 11.69 11.30
N TYR A 25 0.95 10.41 11.07
CA TYR A 25 0.72 9.42 12.11
C TYR A 25 1.18 8.06 11.60
N PHE A 26 1.68 7.25 12.54
CA PHE A 26 2.25 5.94 12.26
C PHE A 26 1.85 4.94 13.34
N TYR A 27 1.82 3.66 12.98
CA TYR A 27 1.47 2.55 13.85
C TYR A 27 2.59 1.52 13.89
N ASP A 28 3.05 1.21 15.10
CA ASP A 28 4.03 0.16 15.33
C ASP A 28 3.28 -1.11 15.77
N SER A 29 3.14 -2.08 14.86
CA SER A 29 2.49 -3.36 15.13
C SER A 29 3.20 -4.16 16.21
N SER A 30 4.54 -4.12 16.25
CA SER A 30 5.34 -4.84 17.24
C SER A 30 5.07 -4.35 18.68
N LYS A 31 4.75 -3.06 18.83
CA LYS A 31 4.43 -2.43 20.13
C LYS A 31 2.94 -2.23 20.37
N ASN A 32 2.10 -2.52 19.37
CA ASN A 32 0.67 -2.23 19.38
C ASN A 32 0.39 -0.76 19.78
N LYS A 33 1.15 0.17 19.23
CA LYS A 33 1.14 1.59 19.61
C LYS A 33 1.25 2.48 18.39
N GLY A 34 0.38 3.47 18.30
CA GLY A 34 0.48 4.52 17.30
C GLY A 34 1.01 5.84 17.86
N GLU A 35 1.57 6.65 16.98
CA GLU A 35 2.12 7.97 17.27
C GLU A 35 1.71 9.01 16.23
N ILE A 36 1.74 10.29 16.64
CA ILE A 36 1.47 11.43 15.78
C ILE A 36 2.73 12.26 15.64
N VAL A 37 3.01 12.68 14.41
CA VAL A 37 4.09 13.60 14.06
C VAL A 37 3.46 14.89 13.53
N GLN A 38 3.15 15.84 14.42
CA GLN A 38 2.38 17.04 14.07
C GLN A 38 2.99 17.85 12.91
N LYS A 39 4.32 17.90 12.81
CA LYS A 39 5.03 18.61 11.73
C LYS A 39 5.23 17.77 10.45
N GLY A 40 4.75 16.53 10.48
CA GLY A 40 4.98 15.50 9.47
C GLY A 40 6.43 15.00 9.45
N GLN A 41 6.59 13.74 9.06
CA GLN A 41 7.87 13.12 8.75
C GLN A 41 7.96 12.88 7.25
N THR A 42 9.07 13.26 6.61
CA THR A 42 9.30 12.97 5.19
C THR A 42 9.29 11.47 4.92
N LEU A 43 8.50 11.05 3.94
CA LEU A 43 8.41 9.64 3.53
C LEU A 43 9.46 9.32 2.46
N ASN A 44 10.06 8.14 2.56
CA ASN A 44 10.86 7.61 1.47
C ASN A 44 9.96 7.32 0.26
N GLY A 45 10.36 7.77 -0.93
CA GLY A 45 9.53 7.72 -2.13
C GLY A 45 8.34 8.69 -2.11
N GLY A 46 8.36 9.74 -1.27
CA GLY A 46 7.26 10.69 -1.14
C GLY A 46 6.85 11.33 -2.49
N GLY A 47 5.55 11.28 -2.80
CA GLY A 47 4.99 11.77 -4.06
C GLY A 47 5.14 10.83 -5.26
N LYS A 48 5.76 9.65 -5.10
CA LYS A 48 5.89 8.61 -6.13
C LYS A 48 4.78 7.57 -6.01
N TYR A 49 4.60 6.77 -7.05
CA TYR A 49 3.73 5.59 -7.01
C TYR A 49 4.31 4.52 -6.07
N ALA A 50 3.44 3.79 -5.40
CA ALA A 50 3.83 2.75 -4.47
C ALA A 50 2.81 1.61 -4.44
N LEU A 51 3.31 0.38 -4.35
CA LEU A 51 2.53 -0.74 -3.85
C LEU A 51 2.54 -0.68 -2.32
N PRO A 52 1.42 -0.96 -1.63
CA PRO A 52 1.40 -1.06 -0.17
C PRO A 52 2.45 -2.06 0.31
N GLY A 53 3.21 -1.71 1.33
CA GLY A 53 4.32 -2.53 1.77
C GLY A 53 5.34 -1.80 2.62
N GLY A 54 6.02 -2.58 3.45
CA GLY A 54 6.97 -2.08 4.41
C GLY A 54 7.96 -3.15 4.84
N GLU A 55 8.50 -2.99 6.04
CA GLU A 55 9.50 -3.91 6.55
C GLU A 55 8.86 -5.18 7.11
N ARG A 56 9.39 -6.33 6.70
CA ARG A 56 9.09 -7.62 7.32
C ARG A 56 9.62 -7.67 8.75
N GLU A 57 8.74 -7.88 9.72
CA GLU A 57 9.04 -7.95 11.15
C GLU A 57 9.46 -9.37 11.59
N GLY A 58 10.66 -9.48 12.18
CA GLY A 58 11.15 -10.71 12.78
C GLY A 58 11.17 -11.90 11.79
N THR A 59 10.36 -12.92 12.07
CA THR A 59 10.32 -14.17 11.28
C THR A 59 9.00 -14.38 10.53
N GLU A 60 8.11 -13.37 10.50
CA GLU A 60 6.80 -13.48 9.85
C GLU A 60 6.92 -13.93 8.38
N SER A 61 5.92 -14.58 7.78
CA SER A 61 6.00 -14.94 6.36
C SER A 61 5.85 -13.70 5.46
N ILE A 62 6.26 -13.79 4.19
CA ILE A 62 6.09 -12.69 3.21
C ILE A 62 4.59 -12.36 3.08
N THR A 63 3.73 -13.37 2.99
CA THR A 63 2.27 -13.19 2.96
C THR A 63 1.75 -12.46 4.20
N THR A 64 2.17 -12.86 5.40
CA THR A 64 1.69 -12.23 6.65
C THR A 64 2.10 -10.76 6.70
N ALA A 65 3.37 -10.47 6.40
CA ALA A 65 3.87 -9.10 6.36
C ALA A 65 3.12 -8.25 5.33
N ALA A 66 2.98 -8.74 4.09
CA ALA A 66 2.29 -8.02 3.04
C ALA A 66 0.83 -7.72 3.38
N LYS A 67 0.12 -8.66 4.03
CA LYS A 67 -1.26 -8.44 4.50
C LYS A 67 -1.34 -7.39 5.61
N ARG A 68 -0.39 -7.43 6.55
CA ARG A 68 -0.29 -6.46 7.64
C ARG A 68 -0.08 -5.05 7.09
N GLU A 69 0.94 -4.86 6.26
CA GLU A 69 1.27 -3.59 5.62
C GLU A 69 0.11 -3.07 4.76
N PHE A 70 -0.52 -3.93 3.97
CA PHE A 70 -1.71 -3.56 3.20
C PHE A 70 -2.84 -3.06 4.11
N ASN A 71 -3.09 -3.74 5.22
CA ASN A 71 -4.12 -3.32 6.18
C ASN A 71 -3.77 -2.00 6.87
N GLU A 72 -2.52 -1.84 7.25
CA GLU A 72 -1.98 -0.66 7.91
C GLU A 72 -2.10 0.58 7.03
N GLU A 73 -1.71 0.49 5.77
CA GLU A 73 -1.71 1.62 4.83
C GLU A 73 -3.07 1.91 4.17
N THR A 74 -3.98 0.92 4.12
CA THR A 74 -5.25 1.07 3.38
C THR A 74 -6.51 0.92 4.23
N ALA A 75 -6.38 0.49 5.49
CA ALA A 75 -7.48 0.04 6.36
C ALA A 75 -8.37 -1.08 5.77
N ALA A 76 -7.94 -1.74 4.70
CA ALA A 76 -8.67 -2.84 4.07
C ALA A 76 -8.10 -4.21 4.48
N VAL A 77 -8.93 -5.24 4.36
CA VAL A 77 -8.54 -6.63 4.62
C VAL A 77 -8.45 -7.37 3.30
N ILE A 78 -7.37 -8.12 3.12
CA ILE A 78 -7.19 -8.99 1.95
C ILE A 78 -7.98 -10.28 2.18
N ASN A 79 -8.96 -10.51 1.31
CA ASN A 79 -9.72 -11.76 1.21
C ASN A 79 -9.42 -12.40 -0.15
N GLU A 80 -8.27 -13.06 -0.26
CA GLU A 80 -7.79 -13.64 -1.50
C GLU A 80 -8.44 -14.99 -1.86
N ILE A 81 -8.42 -15.31 -3.15
CA ILE A 81 -8.67 -16.64 -3.70
C ILE A 81 -7.41 -17.49 -3.63
N ARG A 82 -6.28 -16.92 -4.06
CA ARG A 82 -4.95 -17.54 -4.05
C ARG A 82 -3.87 -16.51 -3.77
N THR A 83 -2.78 -17.01 -3.18
CA THR A 83 -1.57 -16.23 -2.94
C THR A 83 -0.38 -16.88 -3.62
N LYS A 84 0.47 -16.06 -4.25
CA LYS A 84 1.81 -16.45 -4.69
C LYS A 84 2.83 -15.51 -4.05
N GLU A 85 4.03 -16.00 -3.79
CA GLU A 85 5.13 -15.18 -3.27
C GLU A 85 6.30 -15.19 -4.25
N LYS A 86 7.02 -14.07 -4.34
CA LYS A 86 8.28 -13.99 -5.09
C LYS A 86 9.28 -13.12 -4.34
N THR A 87 10.49 -13.64 -4.17
CA THR A 87 11.65 -12.88 -3.71
C THR A 87 12.49 -12.46 -4.90
N PHE A 88 12.95 -11.22 -4.88
CA PHE A 88 13.72 -10.57 -5.95
C PHE A 88 15.12 -10.21 -5.46
N SER A 89 16.01 -9.92 -6.42
CA SER A 89 17.33 -9.34 -6.17
C SER A 89 18.10 -10.01 -5.02
N ASN A 90 18.17 -11.35 -5.06
CA ASN A 90 18.85 -12.18 -4.07
C ASN A 90 18.42 -11.94 -2.60
N GLY A 91 17.16 -11.56 -2.36
CA GLY A 91 16.62 -11.35 -1.01
C GLY A 91 16.53 -9.89 -0.57
N ALA A 92 16.76 -8.92 -1.46
CA ALA A 92 16.62 -7.51 -1.11
C ALA A 92 15.17 -7.13 -0.79
N TYR A 93 14.22 -7.68 -1.56
CA TYR A 93 12.78 -7.45 -1.37
C TYR A 93 11.94 -8.62 -1.89
N SER A 94 10.69 -8.67 -1.45
CA SER A 94 9.71 -9.69 -1.85
C SER A 94 8.33 -9.07 -2.15
N ALA A 95 7.49 -9.81 -2.86
CA ALA A 95 6.09 -9.48 -3.04
C ALA A 95 5.19 -10.69 -2.80
N ALA A 96 4.04 -10.46 -2.19
CA ALA A 96 2.93 -11.39 -2.15
C ALA A 96 1.85 -10.91 -3.14
N TYR A 97 1.41 -11.81 -4.01
CA TYR A 97 0.43 -11.57 -5.05
C TYR A 97 -0.89 -12.20 -4.63
N PHE A 98 -1.84 -11.35 -4.28
CA PHE A 98 -3.15 -11.72 -3.79
C PHE A 98 -4.16 -11.62 -4.92
N GLU A 99 -4.59 -12.76 -5.44
CA GLU A 99 -5.70 -12.79 -6.40
C GLU A 99 -7.01 -12.58 -5.66
N ILE A 100 -7.82 -11.66 -6.15
CA ILE A 100 -9.09 -11.29 -5.55
C ILE A 100 -10.22 -11.56 -6.54
N ALA A 101 -11.36 -12.03 -6.03
CA ALA A 101 -12.59 -12.10 -6.80
C ALA A 101 -12.98 -10.70 -7.30
N LYS A 102 -13.36 -10.56 -8.57
CA LYS A 102 -13.65 -9.26 -9.23
C LYS A 102 -14.57 -8.34 -8.41
N GLU A 103 -15.67 -8.88 -7.86
CA GLU A 103 -16.61 -8.08 -7.06
C GLU A 103 -15.99 -7.60 -5.74
N THR A 104 -15.23 -8.46 -5.07
CA THR A 104 -14.47 -8.09 -3.86
C THR A 104 -13.42 -7.03 -4.18
N PHE A 105 -12.69 -7.19 -5.29
CA PHE A 105 -11.67 -6.24 -5.74
C PHE A 105 -12.28 -4.85 -5.95
N ASN A 106 -13.37 -4.76 -6.74
CA ASN A 106 -14.02 -3.48 -7.04
C ASN A 106 -14.54 -2.81 -5.76
N LYS A 107 -15.21 -3.57 -4.89
CA LYS A 107 -15.73 -3.02 -3.63
C LYS A 107 -14.62 -2.50 -2.73
N THR A 108 -13.58 -3.31 -2.50
CA THR A 108 -12.46 -2.91 -1.63
C THR A 108 -11.69 -1.74 -2.22
N ALA A 109 -11.45 -1.71 -3.53
CA ALA A 109 -10.77 -0.57 -4.15
C ALA A 109 -11.58 0.72 -4.00
N VAL A 110 -12.91 0.67 -4.20
CA VAL A 110 -13.81 1.82 -3.95
C VAL A 110 -13.75 2.26 -2.49
N ASP A 111 -13.83 1.32 -1.53
CA ASP A 111 -13.73 1.66 -0.10
C ASP A 111 -12.40 2.35 0.22
N ILE A 112 -11.28 1.87 -0.35
CA ILE A 112 -9.95 2.47 -0.15
C ILE A 112 -9.90 3.89 -0.73
N ILE A 113 -10.31 4.06 -1.99
CA ILE A 113 -10.19 5.31 -2.75
C ILE A 113 -11.15 6.38 -2.22
N ASP A 114 -12.42 6.03 -1.99
CA ASP A 114 -13.47 7.00 -1.70
C ASP A 114 -13.70 7.21 -0.20
N THR A 115 -13.22 6.29 0.65
CA THR A 115 -13.47 6.35 2.09
C THR A 115 -12.21 6.30 2.93
N ASN A 116 -11.39 5.26 2.83
CA ASN A 116 -10.33 5.02 3.81
C ASN A 116 -9.21 6.06 3.71
N LEU A 117 -8.60 6.21 2.52
CA LEU A 117 -7.54 7.21 2.32
C LEU A 117 -8.05 8.65 2.55
N PRO A 118 -9.25 9.05 2.06
CA PRO A 118 -9.83 10.36 2.40
C PRO A 118 -10.04 10.60 3.90
N GLN A 119 -10.37 9.56 4.68
CA GLN A 119 -10.44 9.67 6.14
C GLN A 119 -9.05 9.90 6.76
N GLY A 120 -8.02 9.20 6.28
CA GLY A 120 -6.63 9.45 6.68
C GLY A 120 -6.16 10.87 6.35
N LEU A 121 -6.53 11.41 5.19
CA LEU A 121 -6.23 12.79 4.81
C LEU A 121 -6.92 13.83 5.71
N LYS A 122 -8.17 13.59 6.12
CA LYS A 122 -8.85 14.45 7.09
C LYS A 122 -8.18 14.42 8.46
N ALA A 123 -7.79 13.22 8.94
CA ALA A 123 -7.04 13.08 10.18
C ALA A 123 -5.71 13.85 10.13
N LYS A 124 -4.97 13.72 9.02
CA LYS A 124 -3.74 14.47 8.74
C LYS A 124 -3.96 15.99 8.86
N ASP A 125 -4.98 16.53 8.20
CA ASP A 125 -5.26 17.97 8.22
C ASP A 125 -5.60 18.49 9.62
N GLU A 126 -6.28 17.68 10.44
CA GLU A 126 -6.61 18.02 11.83
C GLU A 126 -5.43 17.87 12.78
N ILE A 127 -4.54 16.91 12.55
CA ILE A 127 -3.24 16.82 13.24
C ILE A 127 -2.42 18.09 13.00
N VAL A 128 -2.32 18.52 11.73
CA VAL A 128 -1.59 19.74 11.36
C VAL A 128 -2.12 20.97 12.09
N LYS A 129 -3.45 21.07 12.24
CA LYS A 129 -4.12 22.17 12.98
C LYS A 129 -3.97 22.06 14.50
N GLY A 130 -3.62 20.89 15.02
CA GLY A 130 -3.56 20.60 16.45
C GLY A 130 -4.91 20.18 17.06
N ASP A 131 -5.91 19.87 16.24
CA ASP A 131 -7.23 19.39 16.68
C ASP A 131 -7.20 17.92 17.10
N ILE A 132 -6.31 17.13 16.49
CA ILE A 132 -5.96 15.76 16.89
C ILE A 132 -4.54 15.79 17.44
N THR A 133 -4.37 15.45 18.72
CA THR A 133 -3.07 15.47 19.42
C THR A 133 -2.64 14.09 19.93
N ALA A 134 -3.51 13.09 19.86
CA ALA A 134 -3.21 11.72 20.25
C ALA A 134 -3.74 10.71 19.22
N TYR A 135 -2.94 9.67 18.95
CA TYR A 135 -3.22 8.69 17.89
C TYR A 135 -4.60 8.03 18.02
N ASN A 136 -5.01 7.69 19.25
CA ASN A 136 -6.31 7.07 19.51
C ASN A 136 -7.52 7.94 19.09
N GLN A 137 -7.37 9.27 19.02
CA GLN A 137 -8.42 10.17 18.56
C GLN A 137 -8.71 10.01 17.06
N ILE A 138 -7.71 9.58 16.27
CA ILE A 138 -7.83 9.39 14.82
C ILE A 138 -8.97 8.42 14.53
N HIS A 139 -8.91 7.20 15.07
CA HIS A 139 -9.92 6.18 14.78
C HIS A 139 -11.23 6.36 15.54
N GLN A 140 -11.26 7.21 16.58
CA GLN A 140 -12.52 7.64 17.19
C GLN A 140 -13.31 8.55 16.24
N LYS A 141 -12.61 9.45 15.53
CA LYS A 141 -13.23 10.43 14.63
C LYS A 141 -13.35 9.94 13.19
N TYR A 142 -12.37 9.16 12.74
CA TYR A 142 -12.20 8.61 11.40
C TYR A 142 -11.98 7.10 11.49
N PRO A 143 -13.04 6.32 11.79
CA PRO A 143 -12.93 4.90 12.11
C PRO A 143 -12.44 4.02 10.95
N LYS A 144 -12.40 4.55 9.73
CA LYS A 144 -11.89 3.84 8.55
C LYS A 144 -10.57 4.41 8.02
N ALA A 145 -9.96 5.36 8.73
CA ALA A 145 -8.62 5.82 8.38
C ALA A 145 -7.62 4.65 8.45
N PRO A 146 -6.64 4.58 7.52
CA PRO A 146 -5.44 3.76 7.68
C PRO A 146 -4.80 3.96 9.04
N LYS A 147 -4.07 2.94 9.51
CA LYS A 147 -3.25 3.04 10.71
C LYS A 147 -1.98 3.85 10.46
N ASP A 148 -1.48 3.82 9.23
CA ASP A 148 -0.33 4.61 8.79
C ASP A 148 -0.71 5.64 7.74
N ASN A 149 -0.24 6.86 7.91
CA ASN A 149 -0.48 7.94 6.95
C ASN A 149 0.58 7.96 5.84
N GLU A 150 0.66 6.88 5.08
CA GLU A 150 1.67 6.74 4.02
C GLU A 150 1.14 7.10 2.63
N LEU A 151 -0.09 6.68 2.32
CA LEU A 151 -0.70 6.86 1.00
C LEU A 151 -1.60 8.09 0.97
N GLU A 152 -1.45 8.89 -0.09
CA GLU A 152 -2.29 10.05 -0.36
C GLU A 152 -3.57 9.64 -1.08
N VAL A 153 -3.41 8.79 -2.09
CA VAL A 153 -4.46 8.38 -3.02
C VAL A 153 -4.13 7.00 -3.57
N ALA A 154 -5.16 6.27 -3.99
CA ALA A 154 -5.03 5.01 -4.69
C ALA A 154 -5.67 5.08 -6.08
N TYR A 155 -5.19 4.22 -6.96
CA TYR A 155 -5.60 4.05 -8.34
C TYR A 155 -5.84 2.58 -8.60
N ILE A 156 -6.65 2.32 -9.63
CA ILE A 156 -6.73 1.00 -10.23
C ILE A 156 -6.03 1.10 -11.59
N TRP A 157 -4.91 0.41 -11.72
CA TRP A 157 -4.17 0.28 -12.98
C TRP A 157 -4.30 -1.13 -13.51
N ASP A 158 -3.96 -1.34 -14.78
CA ASP A 158 -4.02 -2.64 -15.43
C ASP A 158 -2.69 -2.97 -16.12
N VAL A 159 -2.06 -4.09 -15.74
CA VAL A 159 -0.80 -4.51 -16.37
C VAL A 159 -0.98 -4.97 -17.82
N THR A 160 -2.21 -5.23 -18.27
CA THR A 160 -2.53 -5.61 -19.65
C THR A 160 -2.86 -4.40 -20.54
N GLU A 161 -3.25 -3.27 -19.94
CA GLU A 161 -3.55 -2.03 -20.66
C GLU A 161 -2.25 -1.37 -21.18
N PRO A 162 -2.14 -1.08 -22.49
CA PRO A 162 -0.90 -0.54 -23.07
C PRO A 162 -0.44 0.79 -22.47
N GLU A 163 -1.36 1.69 -22.13
CA GLU A 163 -1.01 3.01 -21.58
C GLU A 163 -0.42 2.89 -20.17
N ASP A 164 -1.07 2.13 -19.29
CA ASP A 164 -0.58 1.86 -17.93
C ASP A 164 0.76 1.11 -17.98
N TRP A 165 0.87 0.08 -18.83
CA TRP A 165 2.10 -0.69 -18.95
C TRP A 165 3.27 0.16 -19.47
N THR A 166 3.00 1.11 -20.38
CA THR A 166 4.02 2.05 -20.86
C THR A 166 4.57 2.88 -19.69
N ARG A 167 3.70 3.43 -18.84
CA ARG A 167 4.10 4.19 -17.65
C ARG A 167 4.85 3.33 -16.63
N ILE A 168 4.37 2.12 -16.36
CA ILE A 168 5.05 1.16 -15.46
C ILE A 168 6.46 0.86 -15.98
N SER A 169 6.61 0.67 -17.30
CA SER A 169 7.89 0.35 -17.93
C SER A 169 8.94 1.46 -17.79
N GLU A 170 8.50 2.72 -17.64
CA GLU A 170 9.40 3.85 -17.41
C GLU A 170 10.03 3.82 -16.00
N TRP A 171 9.36 3.21 -15.01
CA TRP A 171 9.85 3.12 -13.63
C TRP A 171 11.15 2.33 -13.50
N LYS A 172 11.47 1.46 -14.47
CA LYS A 172 12.76 0.77 -14.53
C LYS A 172 13.97 1.73 -14.52
N LYS A 173 13.77 2.99 -14.90
CA LYS A 173 14.82 4.02 -14.94
C LYS A 173 14.83 4.90 -13.67
N ASP A 174 13.86 4.74 -12.78
CA ASP A 174 13.70 5.53 -11.56
C ASP A 174 14.10 4.69 -10.34
N GLN A 175 15.26 5.00 -9.77
CA GLN A 175 15.85 4.23 -8.67
C GLN A 175 14.99 4.21 -7.39
N ASP A 176 14.02 5.11 -7.27
CA ASP A 176 13.11 5.16 -6.11
C ASP A 176 11.95 4.16 -6.23
N ILE A 177 11.70 3.61 -7.42
CA ILE A 177 10.52 2.78 -7.72
C ILE A 177 10.78 1.62 -8.70
N ASP A 178 12.03 1.38 -9.10
CA ASP A 178 12.37 0.37 -10.11
C ASP A 178 11.98 -1.05 -9.68
N TRP A 179 12.00 -1.35 -8.38
CA TRP A 179 11.54 -2.64 -7.86
C TRP A 179 10.06 -2.87 -8.10
N TYR A 180 9.22 -1.82 -8.12
CA TYR A 180 7.80 -1.94 -8.46
C TYR A 180 7.60 -2.36 -9.91
N TYR A 181 8.46 -1.91 -10.84
CA TYR A 181 8.46 -2.42 -12.21
C TYR A 181 8.66 -3.94 -12.24
N TYR A 182 9.69 -4.47 -11.56
CA TYR A 182 9.98 -5.91 -11.59
C TYR A 182 8.89 -6.76 -10.92
N ILE A 183 8.24 -6.22 -9.89
CA ILE A 183 7.09 -6.88 -9.24
C ILE A 183 5.91 -6.98 -10.22
N LEU A 184 5.58 -5.89 -10.92
CA LEU A 184 4.45 -5.86 -11.86
C LEU A 184 4.76 -6.60 -13.17
N GLU A 185 6.01 -6.62 -13.60
CA GLU A 185 6.49 -7.47 -14.71
C GLU A 185 6.24 -8.95 -14.41
N TYR A 186 6.55 -9.39 -13.19
CA TYR A 186 6.29 -10.77 -12.77
C TYR A 186 4.78 -11.08 -12.71
N LEU A 187 3.95 -10.15 -12.23
CA LEU A 187 2.50 -10.29 -12.32
C LEU A 187 2.06 -10.53 -13.77
N LYS A 188 2.45 -9.64 -14.69
CA LYS A 188 2.07 -9.68 -16.10
C LYS A 188 2.54 -10.94 -16.82
N PHE A 189 3.81 -11.30 -16.68
CA PHE A 189 4.44 -12.31 -17.53
C PHE A 189 4.61 -13.68 -16.87
N ASN A 190 4.27 -13.85 -15.59
CA ASN A 190 4.47 -15.14 -14.90
C ASN A 190 3.24 -15.58 -14.10
N ILE A 191 2.38 -14.67 -13.66
CA ILE A 191 1.18 -15.02 -12.87
C ILE A 191 -0.07 -15.07 -13.73
N LEU A 192 -0.25 -14.10 -14.63
CA LEU A 192 -1.44 -13.96 -15.47
C LEU A 192 -1.37 -14.73 -16.81
N LYS A 193 -0.31 -15.53 -17.01
CA LYS A 193 -0.19 -16.43 -18.17
C LYS A 193 -0.94 -17.73 -17.97
#